data_AF-A0A6V6Z9L5-F1
#
_entry.id   AF-A0A6V6Z9L5-F1
#
_cell.length_a   1.000
_cell.length_b   1.000
_cell.length_c   1.000
_cell.angle_alpha   90.00
_cell.angle_beta   90.00
_cell.angle_gamma   90.00
#
_symmetry.space_group_name_H-M   'P 1'
#
loop_
_entity.id
_entity.type
_entity.pdbx_description
1 polymer ?
#
loop_
_entity_poly.entity_id
_entity_poly.type
_entity_poly.pdbx_seq_one_letter_code
_entity_poly.pdbx_strand_id
1 'polypeptide(L)'
;MPSYKIPSHFINGLLTVIFGGSTGIEVSTVVATATIGSVAHEKENVFRQYKTELICAGVAAGVTALFSSPIAGILFALEVISRKVTRAFIISNIIAVSIAFGLLSILKEEPLFAISITTWHLKAIPYFILLGILAGMNSVYLTRCVLFFKSQFGKIDTHYYKIIIGSVVLSISLFIFPQLYGEGYHAIKTSFIAPNQIMTFSLALTFIGILFLKPIVTSITLASGGDGGVFAPSLFIGAFLGLLLASVLNTFFQIHVIPVNFMIIGMAAVLSASIHAPFTAIFLVCGLTNDYTLFFPILVVCLISKYTAKMIYPYTVYSYSPGLIK
;
A
#
# COMPACT_ATOMS: atom_id res chain seq x y z
N MET A 1 -2.16 -21.86 9.99
CA MET A 1 -0.89 -21.09 10.04
C MET A 1 -0.32 -21.26 11.43
N PRO A 2 0.99 -21.41 11.63
CA PRO A 2 1.53 -21.63 12.97
C PRO A 2 1.36 -20.39 13.84
N SER A 3 0.99 -20.58 15.11
CA SER A 3 0.64 -19.51 16.06
C SER A 3 1.78 -18.52 16.34
N TYR A 4 3.04 -18.95 16.26
CA TYR A 4 4.21 -18.09 16.47
C TYR A 4 4.31 -16.93 15.46
N LYS A 5 3.60 -17.01 14.32
CA LYS A 5 3.57 -15.92 13.33
C LYS A 5 2.92 -14.65 13.87
N ILE A 6 2.04 -14.74 14.87
CA ILE A 6 1.42 -13.55 15.48
C ILE A 6 2.49 -12.67 16.14
N PRO A 7 3.24 -13.14 17.17
CA PRO A 7 4.27 -12.33 17.80
C PRO A 7 5.46 -12.07 16.86
N SER A 8 5.81 -13.02 15.99
CA SER A 8 6.93 -12.83 15.06
C SER A 8 6.68 -11.67 14.10
N HIS A 9 5.50 -11.57 13.49
CA HIS A 9 5.22 -10.48 12.55
C HIS A 9 5.03 -9.13 13.25
N PHE A 10 4.50 -9.14 14.48
CA PHE A 10 4.44 -7.94 15.30
C PHE A 10 5.84 -7.39 15.61
N ILE A 11 6.75 -8.24 16.12
CA ILE A 11 8.10 -7.83 16.51
C ILE A 11 8.96 -7.50 15.29
N ASN A 12 8.97 -8.36 14.26
CA ASN A 12 9.82 -8.16 13.10
C ASN A 12 9.38 -6.94 12.28
N GLY A 13 8.07 -6.74 12.09
CA GLY A 13 7.54 -5.55 11.43
C GLY A 13 7.93 -4.27 12.18
N LEU A 14 7.77 -4.26 13.51
CA LEU A 14 8.19 -3.15 14.38
C LEU A 14 9.69 -2.83 14.23
N LEU A 15 10.56 -3.85 14.35
CA LEU A 15 12.01 -3.66 14.22
C LEU A 15 12.38 -3.16 12.82
N THR A 16 11.77 -3.72 11.78
CA THR A 16 12.05 -3.32 10.39
C THR A 16 11.75 -1.85 10.18
N VAL A 17 10.60 -1.36 10.65
CA VAL A 17 10.19 0.04 10.45
C VAL A 17 10.95 1.00 11.37
N ILE A 18 11.19 0.65 12.64
CA ILE A 18 11.95 1.49 13.58
C ILE A 18 13.38 1.71 13.11
N PHE A 19 14.04 0.70 12.55
CA PHE A 19 15.40 0.83 12.01
C PHE A 19 15.43 1.43 10.58
N GLY A 20 14.31 1.98 10.10
CA GLY A 20 14.24 2.74 8.85
C GLY A 20 14.03 1.90 7.59
N GLY A 21 13.71 0.61 7.71
CA GLY A 21 13.37 -0.24 6.58
C GLY A 21 12.27 0.38 5.72
N SER A 22 12.49 0.48 4.40
CA SER A 22 11.58 1.15 3.46
C SER A 22 10.36 0.27 3.13
N THR A 23 9.58 -0.05 4.14
CA THR A 23 8.34 -0.82 4.08
C THR A 23 7.39 -0.28 5.15
N GLY A 24 6.12 -0.64 5.08
CA GLY A 24 5.21 -0.43 6.20
C GLY A 24 4.86 -1.72 6.91
N ILE A 25 4.18 -1.56 8.05
CA ILE A 25 3.73 -2.64 8.93
C ILE A 25 2.46 -3.35 8.42
N GLU A 26 1.89 -2.90 7.30
CA GLU A 26 0.57 -3.35 6.84
C GLU A 26 0.51 -4.85 6.61
N VAL A 27 1.50 -5.38 5.89
CA VAL A 27 1.53 -6.80 5.55
C VAL A 27 1.81 -7.65 6.79
N SER A 28 2.69 -7.19 7.69
CA SER A 28 2.96 -7.87 8.95
C SER A 28 1.70 -7.95 9.81
N THR A 29 0.92 -6.87 9.90
CA THR A 29 -0.39 -6.83 10.57
C THR A 29 -1.41 -7.75 9.90
N VAL A 30 -1.48 -7.76 8.56
CA VAL A 30 -2.37 -8.66 7.81
C VAL A 30 -2.03 -10.12 8.08
N VAL A 31 -0.75 -10.49 8.11
CA VAL A 31 -0.33 -11.88 8.37
C VAL A 31 -0.56 -12.28 9.82
N ALA A 32 -0.29 -11.38 10.77
CA ALA A 32 -0.58 -11.62 12.18
C ALA A 32 -2.08 -11.85 12.42
N THR A 33 -2.93 -11.00 11.86
CA THR A 33 -4.39 -11.11 12.04
C THR A 33 -5.00 -12.27 11.23
N ALA A 34 -4.47 -12.59 10.04
CA ALA A 34 -4.78 -13.84 9.35
C ALA A 34 -4.46 -15.07 10.21
N THR A 35 -3.33 -15.04 10.93
CA THR A 35 -2.94 -16.13 11.82
C THR A 35 -3.87 -16.24 13.02
N ILE A 36 -4.34 -15.12 13.60
CA ILE A 36 -5.37 -15.12 14.65
C ILE A 36 -6.65 -15.81 14.14
N GLY A 37 -7.12 -15.46 12.94
CA GLY A 37 -8.26 -16.13 12.30
C GLY A 37 -8.01 -17.63 12.05
N SER A 38 -6.77 -17.99 11.68
CA SER A 38 -6.38 -19.39 11.52
C SER A 38 -6.39 -20.16 12.84
N VAL A 39 -5.91 -19.58 13.94
CA VAL A 39 -5.92 -20.24 15.24
C VAL A 39 -7.35 -20.36 15.77
N ALA A 40 -8.21 -19.37 15.50
CA ALA A 40 -9.62 -19.41 15.91
C ALA A 40 -10.37 -20.62 15.31
N HIS A 41 -10.07 -21.02 14.07
CA HIS A 41 -10.72 -22.19 13.45
C HIS A 41 -10.30 -23.53 14.08
N GLU A 42 -9.15 -23.59 14.76
CA GLU A 42 -8.62 -24.83 15.36
C GLU A 42 -9.23 -25.10 16.74
N LYS A 43 -9.83 -24.09 17.37
CA LYS A 43 -10.43 -24.19 18.70
C LYS A 43 -11.61 -25.17 18.78
N GLU A 44 -12.43 -25.25 17.74
CA GLU A 44 -13.64 -26.07 17.72
C GLU A 44 -13.82 -26.80 16.39
N ASN A 45 -14.35 -28.02 16.43
CA ASN A 45 -14.54 -28.85 15.22
C ASN A 45 -15.49 -28.21 14.21
N VAL A 46 -16.54 -27.54 14.69
CA VAL A 46 -17.55 -26.87 13.85
C VAL A 46 -16.94 -25.73 13.02
N PHE A 47 -15.86 -25.10 13.49
CA PHE A 47 -15.19 -23.99 12.80
C PHE A 47 -14.17 -24.43 11.76
N ARG A 48 -13.75 -25.69 11.76
CA ARG A 48 -12.78 -26.22 10.79
C ARG A 48 -13.27 -26.09 9.34
N GLN A 49 -14.58 -26.17 9.12
CA GLN A 49 -15.19 -25.99 7.79
C GLN A 49 -15.18 -24.53 7.31
N TYR A 50 -15.01 -23.55 8.20
CA TYR A 50 -15.01 -22.10 7.92
C TYR A 50 -13.62 -21.46 8.02
N LYS A 51 -12.58 -22.25 7.78
CA LYS A 51 -11.18 -21.81 7.89
C LYS A 51 -10.90 -20.53 7.09
N THR A 52 -11.32 -20.48 5.83
CA THR A 52 -11.06 -19.33 4.95
C THR A 52 -11.81 -18.10 5.43
N GLU A 53 -13.08 -18.26 5.82
CA GLU A 53 -13.92 -17.19 6.35
C GLU A 53 -13.36 -16.58 7.63
N LEU A 54 -12.89 -17.41 8.57
CA LEU A 54 -12.29 -16.94 9.82
C LEU A 54 -10.95 -16.24 9.60
N ILE A 55 -10.11 -16.74 8.69
CA ILE A 55 -8.89 -16.04 8.27
C ILE A 55 -9.26 -14.67 7.66
N CYS A 56 -10.26 -14.62 6.78
CA CYS A 56 -10.73 -13.38 6.17
C CYS A 56 -11.28 -12.39 7.21
N ALA A 57 -12.05 -12.87 8.19
CA ALA A 57 -12.57 -12.04 9.27
C ALA A 57 -11.44 -11.43 10.12
N GLY A 58 -10.40 -12.22 10.42
CA GLY A 58 -9.19 -11.72 11.08
C GLY A 58 -8.49 -10.63 10.25
N VAL A 59 -8.27 -10.88 8.96
CA VAL A 59 -7.67 -9.90 8.04
C VAL A 59 -8.52 -8.62 7.94
N ALA A 60 -9.84 -8.74 7.78
CA ALA A 60 -10.73 -7.59 7.67
C ALA A 60 -10.72 -6.73 8.93
N ALA A 61 -10.73 -7.35 10.12
CA ALA A 61 -10.57 -6.65 11.38
C ALA A 61 -9.20 -5.97 11.50
N GLY A 62 -8.12 -6.65 11.09
CA GLY A 62 -6.76 -6.09 11.10
C GLY A 62 -6.58 -4.88 10.19
N VAL A 63 -7.09 -4.97 8.95
CA VAL A 63 -7.06 -3.86 7.99
C VAL A 63 -7.94 -2.71 8.46
N THR A 64 -9.09 -3.01 9.07
CA THR A 64 -9.95 -1.99 9.70
C THR A 64 -9.22 -1.27 10.82
N ALA A 65 -8.57 -2.02 11.73
CA ALA A 65 -7.80 -1.46 12.83
C ALA A 65 -6.62 -0.60 12.35
N LEU A 66 -6.01 -0.97 11.23
CA LEU A 66 -4.83 -0.28 10.71
C LEU A 66 -5.15 1.04 9.99
N PHE A 67 -6.28 1.10 9.29
CA PHE A 67 -6.62 2.22 8.40
C PHE A 67 -7.90 2.96 8.79
N SER A 68 -8.48 2.61 9.95
CA SER A 68 -9.75 3.15 10.43
C SER A 68 -10.90 3.06 9.42
N SER A 69 -10.85 2.07 8.51
CA SER A 69 -11.81 1.92 7.41
C SER A 69 -12.42 0.50 7.37
N PRO A 70 -13.62 0.33 7.95
CA PRO A 70 -14.37 -0.93 7.94
C PRO A 70 -14.57 -1.52 6.54
N ILE A 71 -14.99 -0.65 5.60
CA ILE A 71 -15.35 -1.07 4.24
C ILE A 71 -14.09 -1.51 3.49
N ALA A 72 -12.96 -0.80 3.67
CA ALA A 72 -11.68 -1.22 3.11
C ALA A 72 -11.24 -2.58 3.64
N GLY A 73 -11.45 -2.88 4.93
CA GLY A 73 -11.13 -4.17 5.52
C GLY A 73 -11.91 -5.33 4.88
N ILE A 74 -13.23 -5.19 4.74
CA ILE A 74 -14.08 -6.21 4.10
C ILE A 74 -13.69 -6.40 2.63
N LEU A 75 -13.48 -5.30 1.91
CA LEU A 75 -13.09 -5.36 0.50
C LEU A 75 -11.70 -5.95 0.31
N PHE A 76 -10.75 -5.66 1.19
CA PHE A 76 -9.42 -6.28 1.16
C PHE A 76 -9.52 -7.80 1.33
N ALA A 77 -10.28 -8.26 2.34
CA ALA A 77 -10.51 -9.68 2.55
C ALA A 77 -11.22 -10.35 1.36
N LEU A 78 -12.14 -9.63 0.70
CA LEU A 78 -12.85 -10.14 -0.47
C LEU A 78 -11.99 -10.18 -1.74
N GLU A 79 -11.39 -9.04 -2.11
CA GLU A 79 -10.75 -8.81 -3.41
C GLU A 79 -9.32 -9.39 -3.46
N VAL A 80 -8.61 -9.33 -2.33
CA VAL A 80 -7.21 -9.76 -2.24
C VAL A 80 -7.09 -11.21 -1.75
N ILE A 81 -7.86 -11.59 -0.73
CA ILE A 81 -7.70 -12.90 -0.05
C ILE A 81 -8.65 -13.98 -0.58
N SER A 82 -9.96 -13.83 -0.38
CA SER A 82 -10.94 -14.91 -0.63
C SER A 82 -11.33 -15.08 -2.10
N ARG A 83 -11.59 -13.97 -2.80
CA ARG A 83 -12.22 -13.90 -4.14
C ARG A 83 -13.58 -14.61 -4.25
N LYS A 84 -14.17 -15.04 -3.13
CA LYS A 84 -15.47 -15.71 -3.05
C LYS A 84 -16.29 -15.13 -1.90
N VAL A 85 -17.59 -14.98 -2.13
CA VAL A 85 -18.55 -14.53 -1.11
C VAL A 85 -19.43 -15.71 -0.71
N THR A 86 -19.41 -16.05 0.58
CA THR A 86 -20.33 -17.02 1.21
C THR A 86 -21.16 -16.31 2.28
N ARG A 87 -22.28 -16.90 2.72
CA ARG A 87 -23.05 -16.33 3.85
C ARG A 87 -22.20 -16.24 5.12
N ALA A 88 -21.39 -17.27 5.38
CA ALA A 88 -20.45 -17.31 6.49
C ALA A 88 -19.37 -16.21 6.38
N PHE A 89 -18.88 -15.93 5.17
CA PHE A 89 -17.95 -14.82 4.92
C PHE A 89 -18.57 -13.50 5.35
N ILE A 90 -19.78 -13.18 4.90
CA ILE A 90 -20.45 -11.91 5.22
C ILE A 90 -20.63 -11.76 6.74
N ILE A 91 -21.19 -12.78 7.40
CA ILE A 91 -21.48 -12.75 8.84
C ILE A 91 -20.19 -12.58 9.65
N SER A 92 -19.18 -13.40 9.40
CA SER A 92 -17.91 -13.36 10.14
C SER A 92 -17.16 -12.04 9.96
N ASN A 93 -17.12 -11.50 8.74
CA ASN A 93 -16.45 -10.23 8.46
C ASN A 93 -17.19 -9.04 9.08
N ILE A 94 -18.52 -8.99 8.98
CA ILE A 94 -19.30 -7.90 9.60
C ILE A 94 -19.08 -7.88 11.11
N ILE A 95 -19.16 -9.03 11.78
CA ILE A 95 -18.95 -9.12 13.24
C ILE A 95 -17.53 -8.66 13.61
N ALA A 96 -16.50 -9.20 12.95
CA ALA A 96 -15.11 -8.88 13.26
C ALA A 96 -14.78 -7.39 13.04
N VAL A 97 -15.26 -6.83 11.94
CA VAL A 97 -15.05 -5.42 11.59
C VAL A 97 -15.84 -4.49 12.52
N SER A 98 -17.06 -4.86 12.92
CA SER A 98 -17.86 -4.08 13.87
C SER A 98 -17.16 -3.98 15.24
N ILE A 99 -16.58 -5.08 15.71
CA ILE A 99 -15.79 -5.10 16.95
C ILE A 99 -14.54 -4.23 16.81
N ALA A 100 -13.78 -4.38 15.72
CA ALA A 100 -12.57 -3.59 15.48
C ALA A 100 -12.88 -2.09 15.41
N PHE A 101 -13.92 -1.71 14.69
CA PHE A 101 -14.36 -0.31 14.56
C PHE A 101 -14.93 0.25 15.87
N GLY A 102 -15.64 -0.56 16.65
CA GLY A 102 -16.09 -0.19 17.98
C GLY A 102 -14.91 0.14 18.91
N LEU A 103 -13.84 -0.66 18.89
CA LEU A 103 -12.62 -0.40 19.65
C LEU A 103 -11.92 0.88 19.19
N LEU A 104 -11.78 1.11 17.88
CA LEU A 104 -11.22 2.35 17.34
C LEU A 104 -12.01 3.59 17.78
N SER A 105 -13.34 3.48 17.80
CA SER A 105 -14.23 4.57 18.23
C SER A 105 -14.05 4.89 19.71
N ILE A 106 -13.79 3.89 20.55
CA ILE A 106 -13.47 4.06 21.98
C ILE A 106 -12.11 4.75 22.16
N LEU A 107 -11.12 4.38 21.33
CA LEU A 107 -9.77 4.97 21.37
C LEU A 107 -9.70 6.38 20.79
N LYS A 108 -10.74 6.84 20.08
CA LYS A 108 -10.82 8.15 19.41
C LYS A 108 -9.64 8.39 18.44
N GLU A 109 -9.25 7.36 17.70
CA GLU A 109 -8.20 7.45 16.69
C GLU A 109 -8.60 8.41 15.56
N GLU A 110 -7.71 9.35 15.22
CA GLU A 110 -7.89 10.28 14.12
C GLU A 110 -7.46 9.66 12.77
N PRO A 111 -8.01 10.13 11.63
CA PRO A 111 -7.58 9.66 10.33
C PRO A 111 -6.09 9.95 10.11
N LEU A 112 -5.39 9.02 9.44
CA LEU A 112 -3.96 9.13 9.20
C LEU A 112 -3.58 10.43 8.47
N PHE A 113 -4.45 10.87 7.54
CA PHE A 113 -4.30 12.12 6.80
C PHE A 113 -5.52 13.03 7.04
N ALA A 114 -5.42 13.91 8.03
CA ALA A 114 -6.43 14.95 8.25
C ALA A 114 -6.32 16.05 7.17
N ILE A 115 -7.07 15.88 6.07
CA ILE A 115 -7.10 16.82 4.94
C ILE A 115 -8.55 17.11 4.59
N SER A 116 -8.87 18.37 4.32
CA SER A 116 -10.18 18.76 3.80
C SER A 116 -10.13 18.88 2.28
N ILE A 117 -10.85 18.02 1.56
CA ILE A 117 -10.96 18.11 0.11
C ILE A 117 -12.18 18.96 -0.22
N THR A 118 -11.96 20.15 -0.77
CA THR A 118 -13.07 21.08 -1.04
C THR A 118 -13.75 20.78 -2.38
N THR A 119 -12.98 20.59 -3.46
CA THR A 119 -13.50 20.50 -4.83
C THR A 119 -12.56 19.73 -5.76
N TRP A 120 -13.11 19.26 -6.88
CA TRP A 120 -12.34 18.82 -8.04
C TRP A 120 -13.00 19.30 -9.34
N HIS A 121 -12.22 19.40 -10.41
CA HIS A 121 -12.68 19.96 -11.68
C HIS A 121 -12.73 18.89 -12.77
N LEU A 122 -13.81 18.85 -13.55
CA LEU A 122 -13.97 17.95 -14.70
C LEU A 122 -12.84 18.13 -15.75
N LYS A 123 -12.29 19.34 -15.87
CA LYS A 123 -11.14 19.63 -16.73
C LYS A 123 -9.89 18.82 -16.38
N ALA A 124 -9.81 18.28 -15.16
CA ALA A 124 -8.68 17.46 -14.72
C ALA A 124 -8.75 15.99 -15.20
N ILE A 125 -9.89 15.54 -15.75
CA ILE A 125 -10.12 14.14 -16.15
C ILE A 125 -9.03 13.58 -17.10
N PRO A 126 -8.61 14.27 -18.18
CA PRO A 126 -7.56 13.73 -19.06
C PRO A 126 -6.24 13.47 -18.33
N TYR A 127 -5.90 14.33 -17.36
CA TYR A 127 -4.68 14.21 -16.56
C TYR A 127 -4.80 13.14 -15.48
N PHE A 128 -6.02 12.89 -14.97
CA PHE A 128 -6.30 11.74 -14.11
C PHE A 128 -6.14 10.41 -14.88
N ILE A 129 -6.58 10.34 -16.14
CA ILE A 129 -6.36 9.18 -17.00
C ILE A 129 -4.86 8.95 -17.21
N LEU A 130 -4.11 10.02 -17.53
CA LEU A 130 -2.66 9.96 -17.64
C LEU A 130 -1.99 9.47 -16.35
N LEU A 131 -2.43 9.98 -15.19
CA LEU A 131 -1.95 9.54 -13.89
C LEU A 131 -2.17 8.04 -13.68
N GLY A 132 -3.33 7.52 -14.08
CA GLY A 132 -3.64 6.09 -13.99
C GLY A 132 -2.69 5.23 -14.80
N ILE A 133 -2.38 5.63 -16.03
CA ILE A 133 -1.44 4.90 -16.90
C ILE A 133 -0.04 4.91 -16.27
N LEU A 134 0.44 6.08 -15.84
CA LEU A 134 1.75 6.22 -15.20
C LEU A 134 1.83 5.43 -13.88
N ALA A 135 0.76 5.45 -13.08
CA ALA A 135 0.66 4.70 -11.84
C ALA A 135 0.73 3.18 -12.08
N GLY A 136 0.05 2.69 -13.13
CA GLY A 136 0.10 1.29 -13.54
C GLY A 136 1.52 0.88 -13.97
N MET A 137 2.19 1.69 -14.77
CA MET A 137 3.58 1.47 -15.17
C MET A 137 4.54 1.45 -13.98
N ASN A 138 4.37 2.39 -13.03
CA ASN A 138 5.21 2.48 -11.86
C ASN A 138 5.00 1.29 -10.89
N SER A 139 3.76 0.83 -10.72
CA SER A 139 3.45 -0.40 -9.98
C SER A 139 4.14 -1.64 -10.58
N VAL A 140 4.18 -1.74 -11.92
CA VAL A 140 4.91 -2.82 -12.60
C VAL A 140 6.41 -2.72 -12.33
N TYR A 141 6.97 -1.51 -12.35
CA TYR A 141 8.37 -1.27 -11.98
C TYR A 141 8.65 -1.74 -10.54
N LEU A 142 7.81 -1.36 -9.57
CA LEU A 142 7.88 -1.84 -8.20
C LEU A 142 7.84 -3.36 -8.10
N THR A 143 6.90 -3.99 -8.80
CA THR A 143 6.78 -5.46 -8.81
C THR A 143 8.04 -6.12 -9.38
N ARG A 144 8.57 -5.61 -10.49
CA ARG A 144 9.79 -6.14 -11.12
C ARG A 144 11.01 -5.96 -10.23
N CYS A 145 11.17 -4.81 -9.57
CA CYS A 145 12.25 -4.59 -8.61
C CYS A 145 12.19 -5.62 -7.47
N VAL A 146 11.01 -5.84 -6.88
CA VAL A 146 10.87 -6.78 -5.76
C VAL A 146 11.24 -8.20 -6.19
N LEU A 147 10.73 -8.66 -7.33
CA LEU A 147 11.05 -9.99 -7.85
C LEU A 147 12.53 -10.13 -8.22
N PHE A 148 13.12 -9.12 -8.84
CA PHE A 148 14.53 -9.10 -9.20
C PHE A 148 15.43 -9.20 -7.96
N PHE A 149 15.25 -8.31 -6.97
CA PHE A 149 16.10 -8.32 -5.77
C PHE A 149 15.87 -9.57 -4.92
N LYS A 150 14.62 -10.08 -4.83
CA LYS A 150 14.34 -11.38 -4.20
C LYS A 150 15.09 -12.52 -4.88
N SER A 151 15.18 -12.51 -6.22
CA SER A 151 15.96 -13.50 -6.98
C SER A 151 17.47 -13.36 -6.74
N GLN A 152 18.01 -12.13 -6.78
CA GLN A 152 19.46 -11.93 -6.58
C GLN A 152 19.90 -12.26 -5.15
N PHE A 153 19.16 -11.80 -4.14
CA PHE A 153 19.44 -12.13 -2.73
C PHE A 153 19.13 -13.60 -2.43
N GLY A 154 18.29 -14.25 -3.23
CA GLY A 154 18.06 -15.69 -3.17
C GLY A 154 19.31 -16.52 -3.47
N LYS A 155 20.27 -15.98 -4.24
CA LYS A 155 21.55 -16.64 -4.56
C LYS A 155 22.58 -16.57 -3.43
N ILE A 156 22.33 -15.77 -2.40
CA ILE A 156 23.21 -15.66 -1.24
C ILE A 156 22.71 -16.68 -0.21
N ASP A 157 23.52 -17.69 0.11
CA ASP A 157 23.10 -18.75 1.03
C ASP A 157 23.05 -18.28 2.49
N THR A 158 23.94 -17.36 2.86
CA THR A 158 24.07 -16.88 4.24
C THR A 158 23.18 -15.67 4.52
N HIS A 159 22.26 -15.79 5.48
CA HIS A 159 21.34 -14.72 5.88
C HIS A 159 22.05 -13.46 6.39
N TYR A 160 23.18 -13.63 7.09
CA TYR A 160 23.96 -12.52 7.65
C TYR A 160 24.44 -11.53 6.57
N TYR A 161 24.95 -12.04 5.43
CA TYR A 161 25.39 -11.18 4.33
C TYR A 161 24.25 -10.41 3.68
N LYS A 162 23.05 -11.02 3.60
CA LYS A 162 21.85 -10.32 3.09
C LYS A 162 21.54 -9.10 3.93
N ILE A 163 21.56 -9.25 5.25
CA ILE A 163 21.26 -8.17 6.20
C ILE A 163 22.32 -7.07 6.12
N ILE A 164 23.62 -7.40 6.04
CA ILE A 164 24.68 -6.40 5.90
C ILE A 164 24.52 -5.61 4.61
N ILE A 165 24.40 -6.29 3.46
CA ILE A 165 24.28 -5.62 2.17
C ILE A 165 23.02 -4.75 2.16
N GLY A 166 21.90 -5.28 2.65
CA GLY A 166 20.64 -4.56 2.77
C GLY A 166 20.74 -3.30 3.62
N SER A 167 21.31 -3.42 4.82
CA SER A 167 21.47 -2.31 5.76
C SER A 167 22.42 -1.23 5.22
N VAL A 168 23.54 -1.59 4.61
CA VAL A 168 24.47 -0.62 4.00
C VAL A 168 23.79 0.17 2.88
N VAL A 169 23.09 -0.51 1.97
CA VAL A 169 22.39 0.17 0.86
C VAL A 169 21.24 1.03 1.39
N LEU A 170 20.50 0.55 2.38
CA LEU A 170 19.43 1.30 3.03
C LEU A 170 19.99 2.56 3.70
N SER A 171 21.03 2.46 4.51
CA SER A 171 21.65 3.58 5.20
C SER A 171 22.19 4.65 4.24
N ILE A 172 22.87 4.25 3.17
CA ILE A 172 23.36 5.19 2.14
C ILE A 172 22.17 5.88 1.45
N SER A 173 21.13 5.13 1.11
CA SER A 173 19.94 5.68 0.45
C SER A 173 19.19 6.67 1.34
N LEU A 174 19.06 6.37 2.63
CA LEU A 174 18.41 7.25 3.62
C LEU A 174 19.25 8.49 3.93
N PHE A 175 20.57 8.39 3.90
CA PHE A 175 21.46 9.54 4.06
C PHE A 175 21.29 10.54 2.91
N ILE A 176 21.15 10.06 1.67
CA ILE A 176 20.98 10.91 0.48
C ILE A 176 19.52 11.41 0.36
N PHE A 177 18.54 10.54 0.63
CA PHE A 177 17.11 10.83 0.53
C PHE A 177 16.37 10.42 1.82
N PRO A 178 16.36 11.30 2.85
CA PRO A 178 15.69 11.02 4.12
C PRO A 178 14.18 10.74 3.97
N GLN A 179 13.55 11.23 2.91
CA GLN A 179 12.12 11.00 2.62
C GLN A 179 11.80 9.52 2.37
N LEU A 180 12.80 8.67 2.07
CA LEU A 180 12.62 7.24 1.86
C LEU A 180 12.46 6.46 3.17
N TYR A 181 12.63 7.10 4.33
CA TYR A 181 12.56 6.46 5.64
C TYR A 181 11.21 5.80 5.90
N GLY A 182 11.25 4.52 6.30
CA GLY A 182 10.06 3.78 6.72
C GLY A 182 8.99 3.65 5.64
N GLU A 183 7.73 3.72 6.07
CA GLU A 183 6.54 3.75 5.21
C GLU A 183 6.45 5.02 4.34
N GLY A 184 7.01 6.14 4.80
CA GLY A 184 7.03 7.42 4.10
C GLY A 184 5.81 8.33 4.35
N TYR A 185 4.87 7.95 5.23
CA TYR A 185 3.69 8.77 5.53
C TYR A 185 4.03 10.15 6.08
N HIS A 186 5.13 10.31 6.82
CA HIS A 186 5.61 11.63 7.24
C HIS A 186 5.88 12.56 6.05
N ALA A 187 6.55 12.06 5.00
CA ALA A 187 6.84 12.88 3.81
C ALA A 187 5.56 13.23 3.04
N ILE A 188 4.58 12.31 2.99
CA ILE A 188 3.25 12.58 2.43
C ILE A 188 2.56 13.69 3.24
N LYS A 189 2.52 13.61 4.58
CA LYS A 189 1.93 14.64 5.45
C LYS A 189 2.57 16.01 5.24
N THR A 190 3.91 16.07 5.17
CA THR A 190 4.61 17.34 4.92
C THR A 190 4.26 17.94 3.55
N SER A 191 4.05 17.09 2.55
CA SER A 191 3.68 17.54 1.20
C SER A 191 2.22 18.01 1.12
N PHE A 192 1.33 17.47 1.96
CA PHE A 192 -0.04 17.96 2.07
C PHE A 192 -0.17 19.34 2.73
N ILE A 193 0.77 19.73 3.60
CA ILE A 193 0.78 21.05 4.24
C ILE A 193 1.19 22.14 3.24
N ALA A 194 2.11 21.84 2.32
CA ALA A 194 2.59 22.77 1.31
C ALA A 194 2.43 22.21 -0.12
N PRO A 195 1.18 21.99 -0.59
CA PRO A 195 0.94 21.28 -1.86
C PRO A 195 1.27 22.12 -3.11
N ASN A 196 1.31 23.45 -2.97
CA ASN A 196 1.50 24.39 -4.08
C ASN A 196 2.96 24.87 -4.23
N GLN A 197 3.93 24.05 -3.86
CA GLN A 197 5.34 24.39 -4.09
C GLN A 197 5.63 24.47 -5.60
N ILE A 198 6.20 25.60 -6.02
CA ILE A 198 6.66 25.80 -7.40
C ILE A 198 7.73 24.76 -7.71
N MET A 199 7.63 24.12 -8.88
CA MET A 199 8.64 23.15 -9.31
C MET A 199 9.98 23.84 -9.55
N THR A 200 10.88 23.70 -8.58
CA THR A 200 12.31 23.98 -8.78
C THR A 200 13.00 22.74 -9.32
N PHE A 201 14.14 22.92 -10.01
CA PHE A 201 14.93 21.80 -10.52
C PHE A 201 15.31 20.79 -9.42
N SER A 202 15.68 21.28 -8.24
CA SER A 202 15.98 20.43 -7.08
C SER A 202 14.79 19.58 -6.65
N LEU A 203 13.58 20.16 -6.64
CA LEU A 203 12.37 19.48 -6.20
C LEU A 203 11.86 18.47 -7.26
N ALA A 204 12.03 18.79 -8.55
CA ALA A 204 11.81 17.82 -9.62
C ALA A 204 12.74 16.61 -9.47
N LEU A 205 14.02 16.86 -9.19
CA LEU A 205 15.02 15.79 -9.02
C LEU A 205 14.73 14.93 -7.79
N THR A 206 14.25 15.51 -6.68
CA THR A 206 13.87 14.72 -5.50
C THR A 206 12.65 13.85 -5.77
N PHE A 207 11.62 14.36 -6.43
CA PHE A 207 10.43 13.57 -6.78
C PHE A 207 10.78 12.44 -7.74
N ILE A 208 11.55 12.72 -8.79
CA ILE A 208 12.02 11.69 -9.73
C ILE A 208 12.88 10.67 -8.98
N GLY A 209 13.79 11.11 -8.12
CA GLY A 209 14.62 10.25 -7.27
C GLY A 209 13.76 9.33 -6.40
N ILE A 210 12.72 9.87 -5.75
CA ILE A 210 11.76 9.08 -4.96
C ILE A 210 11.09 7.99 -5.80
N LEU A 211 10.59 8.33 -7.00
CA LEU A 211 9.88 7.39 -7.87
C LEU A 211 10.74 6.22 -8.35
N PHE A 212 12.05 6.42 -8.51
CA PHE A 212 12.98 5.37 -8.92
C PHE A 212 13.61 4.62 -7.76
N LEU A 213 13.99 5.33 -6.69
CA LEU A 213 14.72 4.77 -5.55
C LEU A 213 13.81 4.06 -4.57
N LYS A 214 12.60 4.58 -4.27
CA LYS A 214 11.70 3.94 -3.30
C LYS A 214 11.41 2.47 -3.66
N PRO A 215 11.06 2.12 -4.92
CA PRO A 215 10.94 0.72 -5.33
C PRO A 215 12.17 -0.13 -5.04
N ILE A 216 13.37 0.38 -5.33
CA ILE A 216 14.63 -0.33 -5.15
C ILE A 216 14.90 -0.56 -3.66
N VAL A 217 14.82 0.49 -2.84
CA VAL A 217 15.10 0.42 -1.40
C VAL A 217 14.09 -0.47 -0.68
N THR A 218 12.80 -0.38 -1.05
CA THR A 218 11.77 -1.31 -0.57
C THR A 218 12.08 -2.75 -0.95
N SER A 219 12.49 -3.00 -2.20
CA SER A 219 12.81 -4.33 -2.68
C SER A 219 14.01 -4.94 -1.94
N ILE A 220 15.05 -4.14 -1.70
CA ILE A 220 16.23 -4.56 -0.94
C ILE A 220 15.86 -4.82 0.53
N THR A 221 15.03 -3.98 1.14
CA THR A 221 14.55 -4.18 2.52
C THR A 221 13.87 -5.54 2.65
N LEU A 222 12.93 -5.85 1.75
CA LEU A 222 12.21 -7.13 1.74
C LEU A 222 13.13 -8.32 1.39
N ALA A 223 14.03 -8.16 0.42
CA ALA A 223 14.96 -9.21 0.00
C ALA A 223 16.02 -9.54 1.06
N SER A 224 16.34 -8.58 1.92
CA SER A 224 17.31 -8.73 3.02
C SER A 224 16.73 -9.41 4.26
N GLY A 225 15.42 -9.69 4.28
CA GLY A 225 14.73 -10.34 5.39
C GLY A 225 13.87 -9.40 6.25
N GLY A 226 13.71 -8.14 5.85
CA GLY A 226 12.77 -7.22 6.50
C GLY A 226 11.33 -7.71 6.39
N ASP A 227 10.56 -7.53 7.46
CA ASP A 227 9.16 -7.92 7.52
C ASP A 227 8.26 -6.73 7.18
N GLY A 228 7.39 -6.92 6.20
CA GLY A 228 6.50 -5.91 5.66
C GLY A 228 6.06 -6.24 4.25
N GLY A 229 5.72 -5.22 3.46
CA GLY A 229 5.40 -5.42 2.07
C GLY A 229 5.28 -4.13 1.28
N VAL A 230 4.74 -4.25 0.07
CA VAL A 230 4.68 -3.15 -0.89
C VAL A 230 3.49 -2.21 -0.70
N PHE A 231 2.69 -2.40 0.35
CA PHE A 231 1.45 -1.66 0.58
C PHE A 231 1.70 -0.15 0.82
N ALA A 232 2.37 0.22 1.91
CA ALA A 232 2.79 1.60 2.18
C ALA A 232 3.65 2.21 1.06
N PRO A 233 4.70 1.52 0.55
CA PRO A 233 5.48 2.03 -0.57
C PRO A 233 4.64 2.38 -1.80
N SER A 234 3.59 1.61 -2.10
CA SER A 234 2.68 1.93 -3.22
C SER A 234 1.92 3.23 -3.00
N LEU A 235 1.38 3.44 -1.79
CA LEU A 235 0.71 4.71 -1.43
C LEU A 235 1.69 5.89 -1.55
N PHE A 236 2.90 5.74 -0.99
CA PHE A 236 3.94 6.76 -1.03
C PHE A 236 4.34 7.14 -2.46
N ILE A 237 4.67 6.14 -3.28
CA ILE A 237 5.06 6.37 -4.67
C ILE A 237 3.92 7.02 -5.45
N GLY A 238 2.68 6.56 -5.21
CA GLY A 238 1.49 7.16 -5.80
C GLY A 238 1.27 8.63 -5.44
N ALA A 239 1.45 8.99 -4.17
CA ALA A 239 1.36 10.37 -3.72
C ALA A 239 2.35 11.28 -4.46
N PHE A 240 3.62 10.88 -4.50
CA PHE A 240 4.67 11.68 -5.15
C PHE A 240 4.57 11.67 -6.68
N LEU A 241 4.06 10.61 -7.29
CA LEU A 241 3.77 10.58 -8.73
C LEU A 241 2.65 11.57 -9.08
N GLY A 242 1.58 11.58 -8.29
CA GLY A 242 0.50 12.53 -8.42
C GLY A 242 0.97 13.97 -8.23
N LEU A 243 1.74 14.22 -7.17
CA LEU A 243 2.32 15.53 -6.90
C LEU A 243 3.22 16.01 -8.05
N LEU A 244 4.13 15.15 -8.53
CA LEU A 244 5.00 15.46 -9.65
C LEU A 244 4.19 15.85 -10.90
N LEU A 245 3.16 15.06 -11.23
CA LEU A 245 2.33 15.35 -12.40
C LEU A 245 1.59 16.68 -12.24
N ALA A 246 0.93 16.92 -11.12
CA ALA A 246 0.21 18.17 -10.88
C ALA A 246 1.14 19.40 -10.92
N SER A 247 2.31 19.29 -10.30
CA SER A 247 3.26 20.39 -10.24
C SER A 247 3.90 20.67 -11.61
N VAL A 248 4.13 19.66 -12.45
CA VAL A 248 4.52 19.84 -13.86
C VAL A 248 3.42 20.53 -14.66
N LEU A 249 2.17 20.08 -14.54
CA LEU A 249 1.02 20.67 -15.24
C LEU A 249 0.79 22.13 -14.86
N ASN A 250 0.95 22.47 -13.59
CA ASN A 250 0.78 23.84 -13.12
C ASN A 250 1.94 24.74 -13.52
N THR A 251 3.19 24.26 -13.42
CA THR A 251 4.37 25.10 -13.68
C THR A 251 4.57 25.35 -15.18
N PHE A 252 4.48 24.31 -16.01
CA PHE A 252 4.82 24.40 -17.43
C PHE A 252 3.63 24.65 -18.34
N PHE A 253 2.43 24.17 -17.98
CA PHE A 253 1.24 24.25 -18.83
C PHE A 253 0.17 25.20 -18.27
N GLN A 254 0.34 25.75 -17.06
CA GLN A 254 -0.58 26.70 -16.42
C GLN A 254 -2.05 26.21 -16.41
N ILE A 255 -2.25 24.89 -16.19
CA ILE A 255 -3.59 24.27 -16.23
C ILE A 255 -4.38 24.54 -14.93
N HIS A 256 -3.70 24.93 -13.85
CA HIS A 256 -4.27 25.19 -12.53
C HIS A 256 -5.05 24.00 -11.95
N VAL A 257 -4.46 22.80 -12.01
CA VAL A 257 -4.96 21.62 -11.32
C VAL A 257 -4.68 21.70 -9.81
N ILE A 258 -5.48 20.99 -9.01
CA ILE A 258 -5.33 20.94 -7.55
C ILE A 258 -4.37 19.80 -7.17
N PRO A 259 -3.13 20.07 -6.68
CA PRO A 259 -2.12 19.03 -6.45
C PRO A 259 -2.54 17.97 -5.43
N VAL A 260 -3.26 18.36 -4.37
CA VAL A 260 -3.79 17.45 -3.34
C VAL A 260 -4.67 16.36 -3.97
N ASN A 261 -5.52 16.71 -4.95
CA ASN A 261 -6.37 15.73 -5.62
C ASN A 261 -5.54 14.68 -6.38
N PHE A 262 -4.45 15.10 -7.03
CA PHE A 262 -3.56 14.19 -7.75
C PHE A 262 -2.77 13.31 -6.81
N MET A 263 -2.33 13.82 -5.65
CA MET A 263 -1.67 13.00 -4.63
C MET A 263 -2.59 11.87 -4.16
N ILE A 264 -3.82 12.20 -3.75
CA ILE A 264 -4.79 11.23 -3.21
C ILE A 264 -5.19 10.21 -4.29
N ILE A 265 -5.48 10.66 -5.50
CA ILE A 265 -5.80 9.77 -6.63
C ILE A 265 -4.58 8.88 -6.97
N GLY A 266 -3.37 9.44 -6.96
CA GLY A 266 -2.14 8.71 -7.23
C GLY A 266 -1.85 7.61 -6.21
N MET A 267 -2.05 7.90 -4.92
CA MET A 267 -1.95 6.92 -3.83
C MET A 267 -2.81 5.69 -4.12
N ALA A 268 -4.10 5.92 -4.40
CA ALA A 268 -5.05 4.86 -4.67
C ALA A 268 -4.71 4.11 -5.98
N ALA A 269 -4.27 4.83 -7.01
CA ALA A 269 -3.97 4.28 -8.32
C ALA A 269 -2.79 3.30 -8.29
N VAL A 270 -1.66 3.67 -7.67
CA VAL A 270 -0.49 2.79 -7.58
C VAL A 270 -0.79 1.61 -6.67
N LEU A 271 -1.50 1.82 -5.56
CA LEU A 271 -1.95 0.73 -4.70
C LEU A 271 -2.85 -0.25 -5.46
N SER A 272 -3.90 0.23 -6.13
CA SER A 272 -4.83 -0.57 -6.94
C SER A 272 -4.09 -1.49 -7.92
N ALA A 273 -3.11 -0.94 -8.65
CA ALA A 273 -2.29 -1.74 -9.56
C ALA A 273 -1.39 -2.73 -8.83
N SER A 274 -0.82 -2.37 -7.69
CA SER A 274 0.15 -3.21 -6.96
C SER A 274 -0.50 -4.42 -6.29
N ILE A 275 -1.77 -4.31 -5.85
CA ILE A 275 -2.53 -5.42 -5.27
C ILE A 275 -3.62 -5.99 -6.20
N HIS A 276 -3.78 -5.44 -7.41
CA HIS A 276 -4.87 -5.75 -8.34
C HIS A 276 -6.28 -5.60 -7.72
N ALA A 277 -6.45 -4.67 -6.78
CA ALA A 277 -7.66 -4.52 -5.98
C ALA A 277 -8.17 -3.06 -5.96
N PRO A 278 -8.84 -2.59 -7.02
CA PRO A 278 -9.32 -1.21 -7.16
C PRO A 278 -10.33 -0.79 -6.11
N PHE A 279 -11.27 -1.67 -5.73
CA PHE A 279 -12.29 -1.33 -4.73
C PHE A 279 -11.68 -1.24 -3.33
N THR A 280 -10.73 -2.12 -3.04
CA THR A 280 -9.96 -2.03 -1.81
C THR A 280 -9.17 -0.72 -1.74
N ALA A 281 -8.45 -0.36 -2.81
CA ALA A 281 -7.62 0.83 -2.83
C ALA A 281 -8.40 2.14 -2.68
N ILE A 282 -9.57 2.27 -3.35
CA ILE A 282 -10.41 3.47 -3.22
C ILE A 282 -10.95 3.66 -1.81
N PHE A 283 -11.58 2.63 -1.23
CA PHE A 283 -12.18 2.75 0.11
C PHE A 283 -11.12 2.90 1.20
N LEU A 284 -9.92 2.38 0.96
CA LEU A 284 -8.81 2.58 1.87
C LEU A 284 -8.33 4.02 1.84
N VAL A 285 -8.08 4.59 0.65
CA VAL A 285 -7.62 5.98 0.55
C VAL A 285 -8.68 6.97 1.01
N CYS A 286 -9.95 6.76 0.66
CA CYS A 286 -11.05 7.57 1.20
C CYS A 286 -11.18 7.45 2.74
N GLY A 287 -10.91 6.26 3.30
CA GLY A 287 -10.87 6.06 4.75
C GLY A 287 -9.69 6.76 5.42
N LEU A 288 -8.51 6.71 4.79
CA LEU A 288 -7.29 7.37 5.27
C LEU A 288 -7.43 8.91 5.32
N THR A 289 -8.21 9.49 4.40
CA THR A 289 -8.48 10.94 4.35
C THR A 289 -9.81 11.33 5.01
N ASN A 290 -10.64 10.36 5.37
CA ASN A 290 -12.03 10.53 5.81
C ASN A 290 -12.89 11.40 4.85
N ASP A 291 -12.66 11.27 3.55
CA ASP A 291 -13.31 12.10 2.52
C ASP A 291 -13.62 11.28 1.25
N TYR A 292 -14.84 11.43 0.75
CA TYR A 292 -15.37 10.70 -0.41
C TYR A 292 -15.62 11.61 -1.63
N THR A 293 -15.21 12.88 -1.58
CA THR A 293 -15.40 13.87 -2.66
C THR A 293 -14.75 13.43 -3.97
N LEU A 294 -13.61 12.72 -3.89
CA LEU A 294 -12.88 12.19 -5.05
C LEU A 294 -13.26 10.74 -5.42
N PHE A 295 -14.34 10.18 -4.85
CA PHE A 295 -14.69 8.78 -5.04
C PHE A 295 -14.75 8.35 -6.51
N PHE A 296 -15.52 9.07 -7.34
CA PHE A 296 -15.64 8.73 -8.77
C PHE A 296 -14.32 8.86 -9.54
N PRO A 297 -13.56 9.98 -9.45
CA PRO A 297 -12.23 10.08 -10.04
C PRO A 297 -11.30 8.94 -9.62
N ILE A 298 -11.23 8.64 -8.32
CA ILE A 298 -10.35 7.58 -7.81
C ILE A 298 -10.73 6.23 -8.43
N LEU A 299 -12.02 5.88 -8.50
CA LEU A 299 -12.46 4.60 -9.03
C LEU A 299 -12.01 4.40 -10.47
N VAL A 300 -12.23 5.41 -11.32
CA VAL A 300 -11.85 5.37 -12.74
C VAL A 300 -10.34 5.19 -12.89
N VAL A 301 -9.56 5.98 -12.17
CA VAL A 301 -8.09 5.93 -12.25
C VAL A 301 -7.52 4.63 -11.69
N CYS A 302 -8.09 4.11 -10.60
CA CYS A 302 -7.72 2.81 -10.04
C CYS A 302 -7.95 1.67 -11.03
N LEU A 303 -9.07 1.70 -11.77
CA LEU A 303 -9.36 0.72 -12.81
C LEU A 303 -8.35 0.82 -13.96
N ILE A 304 -8.12 2.03 -14.48
CA ILE A 304 -7.14 2.28 -15.55
C ILE A 304 -5.75 1.76 -15.13
N SER A 305 -5.29 2.17 -13.95
CA SER A 305 -3.99 1.76 -13.40
C SER A 305 -3.85 0.25 -13.29
N LYS A 306 -4.87 -0.44 -12.74
CA LYS A 306 -4.90 -1.91 -12.68
C LYS A 306 -4.84 -2.55 -14.06
N TYR A 307 -5.65 -2.08 -15.02
CA TYR A 307 -5.66 -2.65 -16.36
C TYR A 307 -4.34 -2.43 -17.10
N THR A 308 -3.77 -1.22 -17.02
CA THR A 308 -2.44 -0.91 -17.56
C THR A 308 -1.38 -1.83 -16.99
N ALA A 309 -1.34 -1.99 -15.65
CA ALA A 309 -0.39 -2.89 -15.01
C ALA A 309 -0.56 -4.33 -15.48
N LYS A 310 -1.80 -4.85 -15.50
CA LYS A 310 -2.12 -6.22 -15.91
C LYS A 310 -1.75 -6.51 -17.37
N MET A 311 -1.85 -5.52 -18.26
CA MET A 311 -1.44 -5.65 -19.67
C MET A 311 0.08 -5.79 -19.83
N ILE A 312 0.86 -5.07 -19.02
CA ILE A 312 2.33 -5.08 -19.08
C ILE A 312 2.91 -6.28 -18.31
N TYR A 313 2.31 -6.58 -17.15
CA TYR A 313 2.74 -7.67 -16.27
C TYR A 313 1.52 -8.26 -15.53
N PRO A 314 1.09 -9.49 -15.85
CA PRO A 314 -0.19 -10.03 -15.38
C PRO A 314 -0.20 -10.43 -13.88
N TYR A 315 0.96 -10.42 -13.23
CA TYR A 315 1.14 -10.82 -11.84
C TYR A 315 1.52 -9.62 -10.96
N THR A 316 1.13 -9.68 -9.69
CA THR A 316 1.61 -8.77 -8.65
C THR A 316 2.67 -9.47 -7.80
N VAL A 317 3.29 -8.73 -6.88
CA VAL A 317 4.17 -9.29 -5.85
C VAL A 317 3.49 -10.42 -5.06
N TYR A 318 2.17 -10.35 -4.88
CA TYR A 318 1.39 -11.30 -4.08
C TYR A 318 0.82 -12.47 -4.90
N SER A 319 0.66 -12.33 -6.22
CA SER A 319 0.11 -13.39 -7.08
C SER A 319 1.17 -14.15 -7.88
N TYR A 320 2.41 -13.64 -7.92
CA TYR A 320 3.50 -14.31 -8.63
C TYR A 320 3.87 -15.64 -7.97
N SER A 321 3.82 -16.72 -8.76
CA SER A 321 4.33 -18.04 -8.37
C SER A 321 5.43 -18.46 -9.36
N PRO A 322 6.62 -18.89 -8.91
CA PRO A 322 7.76 -19.25 -9.77
C PRO A 322 7.46 -20.34 -10.81
N GLY A 323 6.37 -21.10 -10.66
CA GLY A 323 5.96 -22.16 -11.58
C GLY A 323 5.05 -21.72 -12.74
N LEU A 324 4.64 -20.44 -12.81
CA LEU A 324 3.63 -19.96 -13.77
C LEU A 324 4.20 -19.48 -15.12
N ILE A 325 5.51 -19.57 -15.35
CA ILE A 325 6.13 -19.29 -16.64
C ILE A 325 7.18 -20.37 -16.91
N LYS A 326 6.77 -21.39 -17.65
CA LYS A 326 7.64 -22.27 -18.45
C LYS A 326 7.29 -22.04 -19.91
#